data_AF-A0A0A2BJ92-F1
#
_entry.id   AF-A0A0A2BJ92-F1
#
_cell.length_a   1.000
_cell.length_b   1.000
_cell.length_c   1.000
_cell.angle_alpha   90.00
_cell.angle_beta   90.00
_cell.angle_gamma   90.00
#
_symmetry.space_group_name_H-M   'P 1'
#
loop_
_entity.id
_entity.type
_entity.pdbx_description
1 polymer ?
#
loop_
_entity_poly.entity_id
_entity_poly.type
_entity_poly.pdbx_seq_one_letter_code
_entity_poly.pdbx_strand_id
1 'polypeptide(L)'
;MDDIKILGLSNNYLENKDSLNFIPITVIPERGGNYRLIQGHEIFHALMQAGKEWVLALRIGVDEISGEVWKYELGLSNPRLNICNLDANEFETALEYIQRTIKKFSKIKVEKLVQEFANDPTRRFWSSLEILGEAKCGITKTNFPLLSQFLYASPDLSELEPLAPININRASEDEIANQIQRLKIEPDAGKLRKIDALSTARAIVAEEDRIYWSLSKHLFSAKTGLTKPLWPLVETGFFFEPAPTPVPNTSKFLLGQLSKAQLVKEAKSRNLDTARLLKHALVDLLSSNQ
;
A
#
# COMPACT_ATOMS: atom_id res chain seq x y z
N MET A 1 -34.37 14.35 -23.79
CA MET A 1 -32.99 13.93 -24.14
C MET A 1 -32.83 14.36 -25.57
N ASP A 2 -32.02 15.38 -25.78
CA ASP A 2 -31.93 16.06 -27.07
C ASP A 2 -30.77 15.43 -27.84
N ASP A 3 -31.10 14.64 -28.86
CA ASP A 3 -30.15 13.93 -29.71
C ASP A 3 -29.51 14.90 -30.72
N ILE A 4 -28.19 15.13 -30.59
CA ILE A 4 -27.41 15.99 -31.50
C ILE A 4 -26.75 15.10 -32.57
N LYS A 5 -26.94 15.40 -33.86
CA LYS A 5 -26.26 14.71 -34.98
C LYS A 5 -25.06 15.54 -35.49
N ILE A 6 -23.92 14.89 -35.77
CA ILE A 6 -22.78 15.53 -36.42
C ILE A 6 -22.90 15.49 -37.94
N LEU A 7 -22.71 16.65 -38.57
CA LEU A 7 -22.15 16.77 -39.90
C LEU A 7 -20.69 17.21 -39.72
N GLY A 8 -19.72 16.49 -40.30
CA GLY A 8 -18.34 16.98 -40.37
C GLY A 8 -18.31 18.37 -41.00
N LEU A 9 -17.26 19.16 -40.75
CA LEU A 9 -17.07 20.52 -41.31
C LEU A 9 -17.39 20.52 -42.81
N SER A 10 -18.64 20.77 -43.15
CA SER A 10 -19.15 20.78 -44.50
C SER A 10 -18.93 22.18 -45.05
N ASN A 11 -19.03 22.33 -46.36
CA ASN A 11 -18.91 23.60 -47.06
C ASN A 11 -19.78 24.74 -46.47
N ASN A 12 -20.80 24.41 -45.65
CA ASN A 12 -21.61 25.36 -44.87
C ASN A 12 -20.83 26.17 -43.82
N TYR A 13 -19.65 25.73 -43.37
CA TYR A 13 -18.80 26.49 -42.43
C TYR A 13 -18.34 27.84 -43.00
N LEU A 14 -18.20 27.93 -44.32
CA LEU A 14 -17.81 29.16 -45.01
C LEU A 14 -18.98 30.13 -45.22
N GLU A 15 -20.22 29.62 -45.27
CA GLU A 15 -21.39 30.42 -45.63
C GLU A 15 -22.06 31.11 -44.42
N ASN A 16 -21.83 30.65 -43.19
CA ASN A 16 -22.54 31.12 -41.99
C ASN A 16 -21.63 31.47 -40.80
N LYS A 17 -20.46 32.09 -41.03
CA LYS A 17 -19.50 32.47 -39.96
C LYS A 17 -20.11 33.34 -38.86
N ASP A 18 -21.03 34.24 -39.20
CA ASP A 18 -21.66 35.16 -38.24
C ASP A 18 -22.75 34.49 -37.38
N SER A 19 -23.07 33.23 -37.68
CA SER A 19 -24.14 32.48 -37.02
C SER A 19 -23.69 31.60 -35.87
N LEU A 20 -22.38 31.35 -35.75
CA LEU A 20 -21.79 30.41 -34.81
C LEU A 20 -21.43 31.08 -33.47
N ASN A 21 -21.47 30.29 -32.41
CA ASN A 21 -20.95 30.68 -31.09
C ASN A 21 -19.42 30.81 -31.13
N PHE A 22 -18.92 31.88 -30.51
CA PHE A 22 -17.47 32.09 -30.33
C PHE A 22 -16.86 31.21 -29.24
N ILE A 23 -17.66 30.80 -28.25
CA ILE A 23 -17.23 29.93 -27.15
C ILE A 23 -17.78 28.54 -27.42
N PRO A 24 -16.95 27.54 -27.79
CA PRO A 24 -17.42 26.19 -28.07
C PRO A 24 -17.99 25.54 -26.81
N ILE A 25 -18.99 24.69 -27.00
CA ILE A 25 -19.44 23.73 -25.98
C ILE A 25 -18.58 22.47 -26.06
N THR A 26 -18.52 21.67 -24.99
CA THR A 26 -17.76 20.41 -25.00
C THR A 26 -18.71 19.23 -24.99
N VAL A 27 -18.50 18.26 -25.88
CA VAL A 27 -19.36 17.08 -26.04
C VAL A 27 -18.55 15.79 -26.09
N ILE A 28 -19.19 14.68 -25.71
CA ILE A 28 -18.69 13.33 -25.96
C ILE A 28 -19.65 12.56 -26.87
N PRO A 29 -19.16 11.69 -27.75
CA PRO A 29 -20.02 10.83 -28.56
C PRO A 29 -20.69 9.76 -27.69
N GLU A 30 -21.94 9.47 -28.00
CA GLU A 30 -22.72 8.34 -27.47
C GLU A 30 -22.97 7.29 -28.56
N ARG A 31 -23.49 6.12 -28.17
CA ARG A 31 -23.92 5.09 -29.12
C ARG A 31 -25.03 5.63 -30.00
N GLY A 32 -25.00 5.30 -31.30
CA GLY A 32 -26.01 5.72 -32.27
C GLY A 32 -25.72 7.05 -32.97
N GLY A 33 -24.53 7.63 -32.79
CA GLY A 33 -24.13 8.88 -33.47
C GLY A 33 -24.64 10.15 -32.79
N ASN A 34 -25.17 10.01 -31.56
CA ASN A 34 -25.58 11.11 -30.71
C ASN A 34 -24.39 11.66 -29.91
N TYR A 35 -24.56 12.84 -29.32
CA TYR A 35 -23.56 13.49 -28.49
C TYR A 35 -24.17 13.96 -27.17
N ARG A 36 -23.44 13.76 -26.08
CA ARG A 36 -23.79 14.28 -24.77
C ARG A 36 -23.02 15.54 -24.49
N LEU A 37 -23.75 16.61 -24.16
CA LEU A 37 -23.18 17.85 -23.65
C LEU A 37 -22.54 17.60 -22.28
N ILE A 38 -21.28 17.98 -22.14
CA ILE A 38 -20.53 17.83 -20.90
C ILE A 38 -20.05 19.18 -20.35
N GLN A 39 -19.88 20.22 -21.17
CA GLN A 39 -19.54 21.57 -20.70
C GLN A 39 -20.16 22.65 -21.58
N GLY A 40 -20.50 23.81 -20.99
CA GLY A 40 -21.12 24.93 -21.70
C GLY A 40 -22.65 24.83 -21.78
N HIS A 41 -23.30 24.36 -20.72
CA HIS A 41 -24.76 24.18 -20.67
C HIS A 41 -25.50 25.52 -20.83
N GLU A 42 -25.00 26.56 -20.18
CA GLU A 42 -25.49 27.93 -20.28
C GLU A 42 -25.39 28.49 -21.70
N ILE A 43 -24.29 28.18 -22.40
CA ILE A 43 -24.08 28.57 -23.81
C ILE A 43 -25.07 27.81 -24.69
N PHE A 44 -25.19 26.49 -24.50
CA PHE A 44 -26.11 25.65 -25.25
C PHE A 44 -27.57 26.11 -25.07
N HIS A 45 -27.99 26.40 -23.84
CA HIS A 45 -29.32 26.93 -23.55
C HIS A 45 -29.57 28.29 -24.21
N ALA A 46 -28.61 29.21 -24.16
CA ALA A 46 -28.73 30.51 -24.80
C ALA A 46 -28.87 30.39 -26.33
N LEU A 47 -28.12 29.48 -26.96
CA LEU A 47 -28.20 29.21 -28.39
C LEU A 47 -29.54 28.59 -28.81
N MET A 48 -30.06 27.65 -28.02
CA MET A 48 -31.38 27.08 -28.21
C MET A 48 -32.49 28.15 -28.13
N GLN A 49 -32.43 29.03 -27.12
CA GLN A 49 -33.38 30.14 -26.98
C GLN A 49 -33.30 31.13 -28.14
N ALA A 50 -32.10 31.33 -28.71
CA ALA A 50 -31.88 32.16 -29.89
C ALA A 50 -32.28 31.47 -31.21
N GLY A 51 -32.85 30.26 -31.17
CA GLY A 51 -33.29 29.52 -32.35
C GLY A 51 -32.15 29.07 -33.27
N LYS A 52 -30.94 28.89 -32.71
CA LYS A 52 -29.77 28.46 -33.49
C LYS A 52 -29.85 26.97 -33.78
N GLU A 53 -29.73 26.60 -35.06
CA GLU A 53 -29.72 25.19 -35.50
C GLU A 53 -28.34 24.53 -35.36
N TRP A 54 -27.26 25.32 -35.33
CA TRP A 54 -25.87 24.83 -35.34
C TRP A 54 -25.05 25.44 -34.21
N VAL A 55 -24.19 24.61 -33.60
CA VAL A 55 -23.29 25.00 -32.52
C VAL A 55 -21.89 24.44 -32.76
N LEU A 56 -20.87 25.26 -32.51
CA LEU A 56 -19.49 24.87 -32.44
C LEU A 56 -19.27 24.05 -31.17
N ALA A 57 -18.80 22.81 -31.33
CA ALA A 57 -18.52 21.91 -30.21
C ALA A 57 -17.10 21.32 -30.30
N LEU A 58 -16.41 21.25 -29.16
CA LEU A 58 -15.20 20.44 -28.97
C LEU A 58 -15.63 19.01 -28.68
N ARG A 59 -15.26 18.09 -29.58
CA ARG A 59 -15.49 16.65 -29.39
C ARG A 59 -14.27 16.03 -28.73
N ILE A 60 -14.47 15.38 -27.59
CA ILE A 60 -13.43 14.54 -26.96
C ILE A 60 -13.48 13.14 -27.62
N GLY A 61 -12.34 12.65 -28.12
CA GLY A 61 -12.24 11.35 -28.79
C GLY A 61 -12.38 10.20 -27.80
N VAL A 62 -13.15 9.15 -28.11
CA VAL A 62 -13.43 8.02 -27.19
C VAL A 62 -12.16 7.27 -26.78
N ASP A 63 -11.17 7.25 -27.66
CA ASP A 63 -9.88 6.58 -27.43
C ASP A 63 -8.93 7.41 -26.55
N GLU A 64 -9.24 8.70 -26.32
CA GLU A 64 -8.56 9.59 -25.36
C GLU A 64 -9.21 9.53 -23.97
N ILE A 65 -10.30 8.77 -23.81
CA ILE A 65 -11.06 8.57 -22.57
C ILE A 65 -10.59 7.28 -21.89
N SER A 66 -9.28 7.11 -21.67
CA SER A 66 -8.83 6.12 -20.69
C SER A 66 -9.05 6.72 -19.30
N GLY A 67 -10.14 6.31 -18.65
CA GLY A 67 -10.45 6.73 -17.29
C GLY A 67 -11.38 7.94 -17.17
N GLU A 68 -11.63 8.33 -15.94
CA GLU A 68 -12.56 9.40 -15.58
C GLU A 68 -11.87 10.79 -15.55
N VAL A 69 -10.62 10.88 -16.02
CA VAL A 69 -9.71 12.05 -15.92
C VAL A 69 -10.27 13.33 -16.51
N TRP A 70 -10.91 13.23 -17.67
CA TRP A 70 -11.56 14.34 -18.36
C TRP A 70 -12.67 15.00 -17.52
N LYS A 71 -13.36 14.27 -16.63
CA LYS A 71 -14.39 14.87 -15.76
C LYS A 71 -13.77 15.85 -14.76
N TYR A 72 -12.46 15.74 -14.51
CA TYR A 72 -11.70 16.54 -13.55
C TYR A 72 -11.22 17.85 -14.16
N GLU A 73 -10.63 17.76 -15.37
CA GLU A 73 -10.22 18.94 -16.14
C GLU A 73 -11.41 19.87 -16.41
N LEU A 74 -12.61 19.30 -16.52
CA LEU A 74 -13.86 20.02 -16.79
C LEU A 74 -14.66 20.36 -15.53
N GLY A 75 -14.22 19.96 -14.33
CA GLY A 75 -14.88 20.29 -13.06
C GLY A 75 -16.27 19.69 -12.83
N LEU A 76 -16.60 18.57 -13.49
CA LEU A 76 -17.97 18.01 -13.53
C LEU A 76 -18.31 17.11 -12.34
N SER A 77 -17.32 16.56 -11.65
CA SER A 77 -17.52 15.73 -10.47
C SER A 77 -16.26 15.70 -9.61
N ASN A 78 -16.39 15.58 -8.29
CA ASN A 78 -15.27 15.18 -7.45
C ASN A 78 -14.95 13.71 -7.74
N PRO A 79 -13.75 13.38 -8.27
CA PRO A 79 -13.36 12.00 -8.45
C PRO A 79 -13.46 11.23 -7.15
N ARG A 80 -13.73 9.94 -7.21
CA ARG A 80 -13.26 9.01 -6.17
C ARG A 80 -12.41 7.98 -6.91
N LEU A 81 -11.09 8.16 -6.90
CA LEU A 81 -10.13 7.39 -7.70
C LEU A 81 -9.42 6.31 -6.88
N ASN A 82 -9.25 5.13 -7.46
CA ASN A 82 -8.50 4.06 -6.81
C ASN A 82 -7.01 4.25 -7.05
N ILE A 83 -6.26 4.63 -6.01
CA ILE A 83 -4.82 4.86 -6.13
C ILE A 83 -4.02 3.61 -6.49
N CYS A 84 -4.61 2.42 -6.34
CA CYS A 84 -4.00 1.15 -6.73
C CYS A 84 -3.88 0.98 -8.25
N ASN A 85 -4.73 1.67 -9.02
CA ASN A 85 -4.88 1.45 -10.46
C ASN A 85 -4.44 2.65 -11.31
N LEU A 86 -4.15 3.80 -10.70
CA LEU A 86 -3.73 4.99 -11.44
C LEU A 86 -2.33 4.79 -12.01
N ASP A 87 -2.08 5.20 -13.25
CA ASP A 87 -0.71 5.35 -13.72
C ASP A 87 0.00 6.56 -13.04
N ALA A 88 1.27 6.80 -13.38
CA ALA A 88 2.04 7.87 -12.77
C ALA A 88 1.49 9.28 -13.10
N ASN A 89 1.06 9.49 -14.35
CA ASN A 89 0.54 10.76 -14.83
C ASN A 89 -0.85 11.03 -14.25
N GLU A 90 -1.72 10.01 -14.19
CA GLU A 90 -3.02 10.08 -13.56
C GLU A 90 -2.91 10.36 -12.06
N PHE A 91 -1.94 9.73 -11.38
CA PHE A 91 -1.67 9.96 -9.96
C PHE A 91 -1.20 11.39 -9.70
N GLU A 92 -0.27 11.90 -10.52
CA GLU A 92 0.18 13.30 -10.47
C GLU A 92 -0.98 14.28 -10.69
N THR A 93 -1.72 14.10 -11.77
CA THR A 93 -2.87 14.94 -12.14
C THR A 93 -3.92 14.99 -11.04
N ALA A 94 -4.25 13.83 -10.44
CA ALA A 94 -5.18 13.76 -9.32
C ALA A 94 -4.68 14.54 -8.09
N LEU A 95 -3.39 14.43 -7.75
CA LEU A 95 -2.79 15.14 -6.63
C LEU A 95 -2.74 16.67 -6.86
N GLU A 96 -2.42 17.10 -8.08
CA GLU A 96 -2.45 18.52 -8.46
C GLU A 96 -3.87 19.10 -8.37
N TYR A 97 -4.87 18.37 -8.86
CA TYR A 97 -6.27 18.77 -8.77
C TYR A 97 -6.71 18.93 -7.31
N ILE A 98 -6.37 17.97 -6.45
CA ILE A 98 -6.65 18.00 -5.01
C ILE A 98 -5.98 19.21 -4.36
N GLN A 99 -4.73 19.50 -4.72
CA GLN A 99 -3.97 20.65 -4.21
C GLN A 99 -4.60 21.99 -4.62
N ARG A 100 -5.07 22.12 -5.86
CA ARG A 100 -5.76 23.33 -6.37
C ARG A 100 -7.15 23.50 -5.76
N THR A 101 -7.88 22.40 -5.57
CA THR A 101 -9.28 22.41 -5.10
C THR A 101 -9.38 22.68 -3.60
N ILE A 102 -8.46 22.16 -2.77
CA ILE A 102 -8.55 22.28 -1.31
C ILE A 102 -7.34 23.03 -0.76
N LYS A 103 -7.60 24.22 -0.21
CA LYS A 103 -6.58 25.10 0.39
C LYS A 103 -5.72 24.39 1.46
N LYS A 104 -6.30 23.45 2.22
CA LYS A 104 -5.60 22.66 3.24
C LYS A 104 -4.48 21.78 2.65
N PHE A 105 -4.56 21.44 1.36
CA PHE A 105 -3.57 20.64 0.63
C PHE A 105 -2.54 21.47 -0.13
N SER A 106 -2.57 22.79 -0.04
CA SER A 106 -1.57 23.69 -0.68
C SER A 106 -0.11 23.33 -0.36
N LYS A 107 0.16 22.74 0.81
CA LYS A 107 1.50 22.31 1.24
C LYS A 107 1.91 20.91 0.77
N ILE A 108 1.06 20.21 0.01
CA ILE A 108 1.41 18.89 -0.51
C ILE A 108 2.56 19.03 -1.51
N LYS A 109 3.58 18.18 -1.37
CA LYS A 109 4.69 18.09 -2.33
C LYS A 109 4.37 17.00 -3.36
N VAL A 110 3.65 17.38 -4.42
CA VAL A 110 3.15 16.44 -5.44
C VAL A 110 4.29 15.67 -6.10
N GLU A 111 5.30 16.36 -6.63
CA GLU A 111 6.48 15.76 -7.27
C GLU A 111 7.12 14.65 -6.41
N LYS A 112 7.28 14.91 -5.10
CA LYS A 112 7.88 13.94 -4.18
C LYS A 112 6.97 12.73 -3.96
N LEU A 113 5.65 12.92 -3.85
CA LEU A 113 4.71 11.80 -3.74
C LEU A 113 4.72 10.93 -5.00
N VAL A 114 4.75 11.54 -6.17
CA VAL A 114 4.82 10.84 -7.46
C VAL A 114 6.11 10.02 -7.53
N GLN A 115 7.26 10.62 -7.24
CA GLN A 115 8.55 9.91 -7.22
C GLN A 115 8.57 8.73 -6.22
N GLU A 116 7.94 8.88 -5.06
CA GLU A 116 8.01 7.87 -4.00
C GLU A 116 6.98 6.74 -4.18
N PHE A 117 5.85 7.00 -4.86
CA PHE A 117 4.70 6.09 -4.86
C PHE A 117 4.15 5.72 -6.23
N ALA A 118 4.34 6.52 -7.28
CA ALA A 118 3.74 6.23 -8.58
C ALA A 118 4.18 4.87 -9.13
N ASN A 119 5.46 4.53 -8.98
CA ASN A 119 6.00 3.26 -9.48
C ASN A 119 6.25 2.24 -8.37
N ASP A 120 5.63 2.41 -7.20
CA ASP A 120 5.77 1.45 -6.10
C ASP A 120 5.08 0.13 -6.46
N PRO A 121 5.81 -1.00 -6.55
CA PRO A 121 5.22 -2.30 -6.91
C PRO A 121 4.19 -2.82 -5.90
N THR A 122 4.19 -2.28 -4.67
CA THR A 122 3.22 -2.62 -3.62
C THR A 122 1.92 -1.81 -3.73
N ARG A 123 1.89 -0.72 -4.53
CA ARG A 123 0.76 0.21 -4.62
C ARG A 123 -0.54 -0.46 -5.04
N ARG A 124 -0.46 -1.44 -5.94
CA ARG A 124 -1.61 -2.24 -6.40
C ARG A 124 -2.30 -3.02 -5.28
N PHE A 125 -1.63 -3.20 -4.13
CA PHE A 125 -2.13 -3.97 -2.99
C PHE A 125 -2.46 -3.12 -1.75
N TRP A 126 -2.45 -1.79 -1.87
CA TRP A 126 -2.75 -0.93 -0.73
C TRP A 126 -4.24 -0.96 -0.38
N SER A 127 -4.53 -1.16 0.92
CA SER A 127 -5.89 -1.10 1.47
C SER A 127 -6.27 0.27 2.04
N SER A 128 -5.31 1.19 2.15
CA SER A 128 -5.47 2.44 2.87
C SER A 128 -4.66 3.59 2.28
N LEU A 129 -5.20 4.80 2.38
CA LEU A 129 -4.50 6.05 2.05
C LEU A 129 -3.46 6.46 3.11
N GLU A 130 -3.44 5.79 4.27
CA GLU A 130 -2.54 6.17 5.38
C GLU A 130 -1.06 6.13 4.99
N ILE A 131 -0.72 5.25 4.04
CA ILE A 131 0.63 5.10 3.49
C ILE A 131 1.16 6.40 2.85
N LEU A 132 0.28 7.25 2.32
CA LEU A 132 0.65 8.54 1.75
C LEU A 132 1.22 9.51 2.80
N GLY A 133 0.86 9.32 4.08
CA GLY A 133 1.41 10.11 5.19
C GLY A 133 2.87 9.79 5.50
N GLU A 134 3.39 8.64 5.06
CA GLU A 134 4.76 8.22 5.38
C GLU A 134 5.84 9.05 4.70
N ALA A 135 5.57 9.54 3.49
CA ALA A 135 6.51 10.35 2.69
C ALA A 135 6.82 11.72 3.32
N LYS A 136 6.10 12.12 4.38
CA LYS A 136 6.22 13.44 5.03
C LYS A 136 6.06 14.59 4.02
N CYS A 137 5.15 14.43 3.06
CA CYS A 137 4.91 15.36 1.95
C CYS A 137 3.73 16.31 2.22
N GLY A 138 3.48 16.67 3.48
CA GLY A 138 2.37 17.56 3.86
C GLY A 138 1.01 16.85 4.03
N ILE A 139 0.95 15.52 3.90
CA ILE A 139 -0.21 14.70 4.23
C ILE A 139 -0.07 14.19 5.67
N THR A 140 -1.10 14.43 6.49
CA THR A 140 -1.16 13.99 7.90
C THR A 140 -2.46 13.23 8.17
N LYS A 141 -2.62 12.66 9.37
CA LYS A 141 -3.86 11.97 9.77
C LYS A 141 -5.13 12.82 9.62
N THR A 142 -5.02 14.13 9.82
CA THR A 142 -6.16 15.06 9.67
C THR A 142 -6.54 15.34 8.22
N ASN A 143 -5.73 14.88 7.26
CA ASN A 143 -5.94 15.04 5.83
C ASN A 143 -6.72 13.86 5.24
N PHE A 144 -6.63 12.66 5.82
CA PHE A 144 -7.22 11.45 5.24
C PHE A 144 -8.75 11.50 5.04
N PRO A 145 -9.57 12.02 5.97
CA PRO A 145 -11.02 12.13 5.73
C PRO A 145 -11.40 13.06 4.56
N LEU A 146 -10.55 14.03 4.26
CA LEU A 146 -10.74 14.92 3.11
C LEU A 146 -10.19 14.27 1.84
N LEU A 147 -9.01 13.63 1.92
CA LEU A 147 -8.44 12.87 0.80
C LEU A 147 -9.37 11.74 0.36
N SER A 148 -10.10 11.10 1.27
CA SER A 148 -11.03 10.02 0.97
C SER A 148 -12.25 10.45 0.14
N GLN A 149 -12.47 11.76 0.00
CA GLN A 149 -13.47 12.31 -0.92
C GLN A 149 -12.98 12.29 -2.37
N PHE A 150 -11.67 12.20 -2.60
CA PHE A 150 -11.02 12.26 -3.91
C PHE A 150 -10.37 10.94 -4.32
N LEU A 151 -9.81 10.25 -3.34
CA LEU A 151 -9.01 9.04 -3.50
C LEU A 151 -9.57 7.93 -2.61
N TYR A 152 -9.34 6.69 -3.00
CA TYR A 152 -9.51 5.52 -2.16
C TYR A 152 -8.45 4.49 -2.54
N ALA A 153 -8.23 3.52 -1.66
CA ALA A 153 -7.35 2.41 -1.89
C ALA A 153 -8.19 1.13 -1.77
N SER A 154 -8.38 0.44 -2.89
CA SER A 154 -9.06 -0.84 -2.94
C SER A 154 -8.21 -1.78 -3.79
N PRO A 155 -7.43 -2.67 -3.18
CA PRO A 155 -6.50 -3.51 -3.91
C PRO A 155 -7.26 -4.55 -4.73
N ASP A 156 -6.69 -4.94 -5.86
CA ASP A 156 -7.13 -6.15 -6.57
C ASP A 156 -6.39 -7.35 -5.98
N LEU A 157 -7.13 -8.19 -5.25
CA LEU A 157 -6.59 -9.37 -4.59
C LEU A 157 -6.68 -10.64 -5.43
N SER A 158 -7.20 -10.56 -6.66
CA SER A 158 -7.40 -11.74 -7.52
C SER A 158 -6.09 -12.42 -7.91
N GLU A 159 -4.99 -11.66 -7.99
CA GLU A 159 -3.65 -12.16 -8.30
C GLU A 159 -2.86 -12.65 -7.08
N LEU A 160 -3.36 -12.41 -5.86
CA LEU A 160 -2.62 -12.77 -4.65
C LEU A 160 -2.80 -14.26 -4.33
N GLU A 161 -1.70 -15.01 -4.44
CA GLU A 161 -1.68 -16.39 -3.98
C GLU A 161 -1.96 -16.47 -2.46
N PRO A 162 -2.68 -17.52 -1.99
CA PRO A 162 -2.89 -17.74 -0.57
C PRO A 162 -1.57 -17.74 0.21
N LEU A 163 -1.53 -16.99 1.30
CA LEU A 163 -0.34 -16.91 2.14
C LEU A 163 -0.13 -18.23 2.88
N ALA A 164 0.89 -18.99 2.49
CA ALA A 164 1.34 -20.15 3.23
C ALA A 164 2.34 -19.73 4.32
N PRO A 165 2.10 -20.05 5.60
CA PRO A 165 3.04 -19.72 6.66
C PRO A 165 4.27 -20.64 6.59
N ILE A 166 5.44 -20.11 6.91
CA ILE A 166 6.69 -20.88 6.93
C ILE A 166 7.23 -21.09 8.34
N ASN A 167 7.97 -22.18 8.53
CA ASN A 167 8.60 -22.50 9.81
C ASN A 167 9.80 -21.58 10.03
N ILE A 168 9.65 -20.59 10.91
CA ILE A 168 10.72 -19.62 11.18
C ILE A 168 11.94 -20.26 11.86
N ASN A 169 11.80 -21.43 12.51
CA ASN A 169 12.92 -22.13 13.15
C ASN A 169 13.87 -22.77 12.13
N ARG A 170 13.36 -23.17 10.96
CA ARG A 170 14.09 -23.97 9.96
C ARG A 170 14.23 -23.31 8.59
N ALA A 171 13.41 -22.31 8.27
CA ALA A 171 13.47 -21.61 6.99
C ALA A 171 14.82 -20.94 6.73
N SER A 172 15.26 -21.00 5.48
CA SER A 172 16.45 -20.32 4.97
C SER A 172 16.31 -18.79 5.00
N GLU A 173 17.44 -18.08 4.78
CA GLU A 173 17.44 -16.61 4.65
C GLU A 173 16.51 -16.17 3.52
N ASP A 174 16.58 -16.84 2.36
CA ASP A 174 15.77 -16.51 1.19
C ASP A 174 14.27 -16.75 1.42
N GLU A 175 13.90 -17.88 2.03
CA GLU A 175 12.49 -18.16 2.36
C GLU A 175 11.90 -17.09 3.29
N ILE A 176 12.65 -16.67 4.32
CA ILE A 176 12.20 -15.62 5.23
C ILE A 176 12.13 -14.26 4.54
N ALA A 177 13.14 -13.90 3.74
CA ALA A 177 13.15 -12.65 3.00
C ALA A 177 11.97 -12.57 2.03
N ASN A 178 11.72 -13.65 1.27
CA ASN A 178 10.61 -13.75 0.34
C ASN A 178 9.27 -13.69 1.06
N GLN A 179 9.12 -14.36 2.22
CA GLN A 179 7.91 -14.28 3.02
C GLN A 179 7.64 -12.87 3.52
N ILE A 180 8.67 -12.14 3.98
CA ILE A 180 8.52 -10.73 4.39
C ILE A 180 8.12 -9.86 3.19
N GLN A 181 8.72 -10.06 2.01
CA GLN A 181 8.33 -9.34 0.79
C GLN A 181 6.89 -9.63 0.39
N ARG A 182 6.46 -10.88 0.49
CA ARG A 182 5.07 -11.28 0.25
C ARG A 182 4.12 -10.67 1.27
N LEU A 183 4.51 -10.61 2.55
CA LEU A 183 3.73 -9.96 3.59
C LEU A 183 3.62 -8.44 3.39
N LYS A 184 4.62 -7.78 2.77
CA LYS A 184 4.57 -6.33 2.47
C LYS A 184 3.47 -5.92 1.49
N ILE A 185 2.96 -6.88 0.72
CA ILE A 185 1.87 -6.66 -0.23
C ILE A 185 0.51 -7.14 0.30
N GLU A 186 0.43 -7.56 1.57
CA GLU A 186 -0.88 -7.81 2.19
C GLU A 186 -1.61 -6.48 2.46
N PRO A 187 -2.96 -6.46 2.43
CA PRO A 187 -3.76 -5.27 2.71
C PRO A 187 -3.34 -4.53 3.99
N ASP A 188 -3.01 -5.26 5.06
CA ASP A 188 -2.67 -4.68 6.36
C ASP A 188 -1.18 -4.35 6.53
N ALA A 189 -0.39 -4.52 5.47
CA ALA A 189 1.06 -4.50 5.54
C ALA A 189 1.70 -3.12 5.71
N GLY A 190 0.93 -2.03 5.75
CA GLY A 190 1.44 -0.65 5.55
C GLY A 190 2.76 -0.32 6.26
N LYS A 191 2.94 -0.72 7.52
CA LYS A 191 4.17 -0.45 8.30
C LYS A 191 5.36 -1.35 7.95
N LEU A 192 5.13 -2.48 7.28
CA LEU A 192 6.15 -3.45 6.86
C LEU A 192 7.02 -2.93 5.72
N ARG A 193 6.56 -1.92 4.96
CA ARG A 193 7.30 -1.39 3.81
C ARG A 193 8.74 -0.96 4.16
N LYS A 194 8.94 -0.42 5.36
CA LYS A 194 10.24 0.06 5.87
C LYS A 194 11.18 -1.05 6.35
N ILE A 195 10.67 -2.27 6.52
CA ILE A 195 11.50 -3.40 6.94
C ILE A 195 12.39 -3.79 5.77
N ASP A 196 13.69 -3.87 6.01
CA ASP A 196 14.59 -4.53 5.06
C ASP A 196 14.42 -6.05 5.24
N ALA A 197 13.76 -6.69 4.28
CA ALA A 197 13.45 -8.11 4.33
C ALA A 197 14.71 -8.98 4.40
N LEU A 198 15.76 -8.61 3.66
CA LEU A 198 17.00 -9.36 3.60
C LEU A 198 17.80 -9.21 4.89
N SER A 199 17.96 -7.97 5.36
CA SER A 199 18.66 -7.70 6.62
C SER A 199 17.95 -8.34 7.81
N THR A 200 16.61 -8.31 7.84
CA THR A 200 15.83 -9.01 8.87
C THR A 200 15.96 -10.52 8.78
N ALA A 201 15.87 -11.11 7.58
CA ALA A 201 16.04 -12.55 7.41
C ALA A 201 17.42 -13.03 7.86
N ARG A 202 18.48 -12.29 7.48
CA ARG A 202 19.84 -12.57 7.91
C ARG A 202 19.99 -12.50 9.43
N ALA A 203 19.43 -11.47 10.06
CA ALA A 203 19.46 -11.34 11.52
C ALA A 203 18.73 -12.50 12.22
N ILE A 204 17.64 -13.00 11.63
CA ILE A 204 16.92 -14.16 12.15
C ILE A 204 17.79 -15.42 12.02
N VAL A 205 18.36 -15.69 10.86
CA VAL A 205 19.16 -16.91 10.59
C VAL A 205 20.47 -16.92 11.36
N ALA A 206 21.06 -15.75 11.65
CA ALA A 206 22.30 -15.64 12.43
C ALA A 206 22.16 -16.08 13.90
N GLU A 207 20.94 -16.21 14.41
CA GLU A 207 20.67 -16.67 15.77
C GLU A 207 20.71 -18.20 15.85
N GLU A 208 21.81 -18.75 16.39
CA GLU A 208 21.99 -20.21 16.51
C GLU A 208 20.87 -20.87 17.33
N ASP A 209 20.37 -20.18 18.35
CA ASP A 209 19.29 -20.66 19.22
C ASP A 209 17.89 -20.54 18.58
N ARG A 210 17.80 -20.03 17.34
CA ARG A 210 16.53 -19.91 16.61
C ARG A 210 15.79 -21.23 16.53
N ILE A 211 16.49 -22.36 16.43
CA ILE A 211 15.89 -23.69 16.38
C ILE A 211 15.00 -24.01 17.61
N TYR A 212 15.21 -23.32 18.73
CA TYR A 212 14.48 -23.50 19.98
C TYR A 212 13.42 -22.43 20.24
N TRP A 213 13.23 -21.47 19.32
CA TRP A 213 12.26 -20.41 19.51
C TRP A 213 10.82 -20.94 19.45
N SER A 214 10.03 -20.63 20.47
CA SER A 214 8.62 -21.02 20.56
C SER A 214 7.64 -19.84 20.56
N LEU A 215 8.16 -18.62 20.65
CA LEU A 215 7.37 -17.40 20.86
C LEU A 215 8.00 -16.23 20.11
N SER A 216 7.16 -15.32 19.62
CA SER A 216 7.58 -14.10 18.92
C SER A 216 8.46 -13.17 19.77
N LYS A 217 8.39 -13.26 21.10
CA LYS A 217 9.28 -12.52 22.00
C LYS A 217 10.77 -12.78 21.71
N HIS A 218 11.12 -13.96 21.22
CA HIS A 218 12.51 -14.31 20.91
C HIS A 218 13.04 -13.49 19.74
N LEU A 219 12.21 -13.23 18.71
CA LEU A 219 12.54 -12.36 17.58
C LEU A 219 12.86 -10.93 18.04
N PHE A 220 12.08 -10.43 19.01
CA PHE A 220 12.23 -9.07 19.52
C PHE A 220 13.51 -8.94 20.34
N SER A 221 13.81 -9.95 21.17
CA SER A 221 15.02 -10.00 21.98
C SER A 221 16.29 -10.13 21.13
N ALA A 222 16.22 -10.86 20.02
CA ALA A 222 17.29 -11.02 19.04
C ALA A 222 17.49 -9.78 18.11
N LYS A 223 16.70 -8.70 18.30
CA LYS A 223 16.82 -7.45 17.53
C LYS A 223 16.79 -7.65 16.00
N THR A 224 15.97 -8.59 15.54
CA THR A 224 15.84 -8.99 14.13
C THR A 224 15.23 -7.91 13.21
N GLY A 225 14.81 -6.76 13.76
CA GLY A 225 14.03 -5.74 13.06
C GLY A 225 12.52 -5.96 13.15
N LEU A 226 12.08 -7.19 13.43
CA LEU A 226 10.69 -7.46 13.83
C LEU A 226 10.49 -7.01 15.27
N THR A 227 9.55 -6.10 15.49
CA THR A 227 9.22 -5.55 16.80
C THR A 227 7.82 -5.96 17.23
N LYS A 228 7.51 -5.84 18.53
CA LYS A 228 6.17 -6.16 19.05
C LYS A 228 5.03 -5.47 18.29
N PRO A 229 5.13 -4.19 17.87
CA PRO A 229 4.10 -3.56 17.03
C PRO A 229 4.02 -4.06 15.58
N LEU A 230 5.08 -4.67 15.05
CA LEU A 230 5.13 -5.21 13.68
C LEU A 230 4.70 -6.67 13.61
N TRP A 231 4.85 -7.43 14.71
CA TRP A 231 4.52 -8.85 14.76
C TRP A 231 3.10 -9.19 14.29
N PRO A 232 2.03 -8.49 14.73
CA PRO A 232 0.67 -8.79 14.27
C PRO A 232 0.48 -8.66 12.75
N LEU A 233 1.36 -7.93 12.06
CA LEU A 233 1.30 -7.76 10.60
C LEU A 233 2.02 -8.88 9.85
N VAL A 234 2.87 -9.66 10.53
CA VAL A 234 3.66 -10.74 9.92
C VAL A 234 3.31 -12.13 10.45
N GLU A 235 2.58 -12.21 11.57
CA GLU A 235 2.35 -13.48 12.27
C GLU A 235 1.62 -14.53 11.42
N THR A 236 0.78 -14.11 10.49
CA THR A 236 0.09 -14.99 9.55
C THR A 236 1.04 -15.68 8.57
N GLY A 237 2.23 -15.12 8.35
CA GLY A 237 3.23 -15.68 7.46
C GLY A 237 4.26 -16.59 8.14
N PHE A 238 4.23 -16.73 9.47
CA PHE A 238 5.24 -17.48 10.21
C PHE A 238 4.62 -18.36 11.28
N PHE A 239 5.17 -19.57 11.45
CA PHE A 239 4.87 -20.41 12.60
C PHE A 239 6.16 -20.87 13.31
N PHE A 240 6.00 -21.25 14.58
CA PHE A 240 7.06 -21.83 15.39
C PHE A 240 6.86 -23.34 15.55
N GLU A 241 7.90 -24.10 15.28
CA GLU A 241 8.00 -25.53 15.55
C GLU A 241 9.40 -25.77 16.16
N PRO A 242 9.56 -25.48 17.47
CA PRO A 242 10.85 -25.58 18.13
C PRO A 242 11.33 -27.02 18.17
N ALA A 243 12.63 -27.21 17.99
CA ALA A 243 13.30 -28.49 18.21
C ALA A 243 13.09 -28.98 19.66
N PRO A 244 13.04 -30.30 19.89
CA PRO A 244 12.97 -30.83 21.24
C PRO A 244 14.16 -30.36 22.07
N THR A 245 13.94 -30.15 23.36
CA THR A 245 15.03 -29.82 24.28
C THR A 245 16.07 -30.96 24.26
N PRO A 246 17.37 -30.66 24.06
CA PRO A 246 18.40 -31.68 24.08
C PRO A 246 18.47 -32.34 25.46
N VAL A 247 18.82 -33.62 25.49
CA VAL A 247 19.00 -34.40 26.72
C VAL A 247 20.41 -34.99 26.72
N PRO A 248 21.31 -34.57 27.61
CA PRO A 248 21.13 -33.50 28.61
C PRO A 248 20.99 -32.10 27.97
N ASN A 249 20.24 -31.20 28.62
CA ASN A 249 20.07 -29.83 28.11
C ASN A 249 21.35 -29.02 28.25
N THR A 250 22.03 -28.75 27.14
CA THR A 250 23.27 -27.96 27.09
C THR A 250 23.10 -26.59 26.43
N SER A 251 21.91 -26.27 25.89
CA SER A 251 21.66 -24.96 25.26
C SER A 251 21.59 -23.86 26.32
N LYS A 252 22.50 -22.89 26.24
CA LYS A 252 22.50 -21.71 27.11
C LYS A 252 21.17 -20.95 27.04
N PHE A 253 20.57 -20.85 25.86
CA PHE A 253 19.27 -20.23 25.67
C PHE A 253 18.16 -20.95 26.42
N LEU A 254 18.02 -22.27 26.22
CA LEU A 254 16.98 -23.04 26.90
C LEU A 254 17.17 -23.04 28.43
N LEU A 255 18.40 -23.21 28.90
CA LEU A 255 18.75 -23.13 30.32
C LEU A 255 18.45 -21.72 30.88
N GLY A 256 18.72 -20.66 30.12
CA GLY A 256 18.42 -19.28 30.48
C GLY A 256 16.94 -19.01 30.73
N GLN A 257 16.03 -19.78 30.11
CA GLN A 257 14.59 -19.68 30.31
C GLN A 257 14.10 -20.34 31.60
N LEU A 258 14.89 -21.25 32.19
CA LEU A 258 14.52 -21.96 33.40
C LEU A 258 14.60 -21.05 34.64
N SER A 259 13.78 -21.35 35.64
CA SER A 259 13.92 -20.77 36.98
C SER A 259 15.18 -21.33 37.67
N LYS A 260 15.69 -20.62 38.69
CA LYS A 260 16.84 -21.09 39.48
C LYS A 260 16.58 -22.48 40.08
N ALA A 261 15.37 -22.74 40.56
CA ALA A 261 15.00 -24.03 41.15
C ALA A 261 15.06 -25.18 40.12
N GLN A 262 14.59 -24.94 38.89
CA GLN A 262 14.69 -25.90 37.79
C GLN A 262 16.14 -26.18 37.40
N LEU A 263 16.98 -25.15 37.33
CA LEU A 263 18.42 -25.31 37.05
C LEU A 263 19.14 -26.13 38.14
N VAL A 264 18.83 -25.90 39.41
CA VAL A 264 19.38 -26.71 40.51
C VAL A 264 18.94 -28.17 40.40
N LYS A 265 17.68 -28.44 40.02
CA LYS A 265 17.18 -29.80 39.80
C LYS A 265 17.93 -30.50 38.66
N GLU A 266 18.14 -29.79 37.56
CA GLU A 266 18.88 -30.28 36.38
C GLU A 266 20.36 -30.53 36.68
N ALA A 267 21.00 -29.66 37.47
CA ALA A 267 22.39 -29.87 37.87
C ALA A 267 22.54 -31.05 38.85
N LYS A 268 21.59 -31.22 39.78
CA LYS A 268 21.57 -32.37 40.69
C LYS A 268 21.33 -33.69 39.96
N SER A 269 20.47 -33.74 38.93
CA SER A 269 20.28 -34.97 38.14
C SER A 269 21.54 -35.38 37.37
N ARG A 270 22.47 -34.45 37.16
CA ARG A 270 23.80 -34.69 36.57
C ARG A 270 24.93 -34.83 37.60
N ASN A 271 24.61 -34.93 38.90
CA ASN A 271 25.58 -35.00 40.00
C ASN A 271 26.55 -33.79 40.08
N LEU A 272 26.10 -32.60 39.69
CA LEU A 272 26.90 -31.37 39.74
C LEU A 272 26.67 -30.61 41.05
N ASP A 273 27.73 -30.01 41.60
CA ASP A 273 27.62 -29.14 42.77
C ASP A 273 26.96 -27.80 42.40
N THR A 274 25.97 -27.42 43.19
CA THR A 274 25.16 -26.21 43.00
C THR A 274 25.25 -25.24 44.18
N ALA A 275 26.09 -25.56 45.19
CA ALA A 275 26.16 -24.81 46.42
C ALA A 275 26.44 -23.32 46.17
N ARG A 276 25.50 -22.47 46.59
CA ARG A 276 25.58 -20.99 46.53
C ARG A 276 25.69 -20.38 45.13
N LEU A 277 25.49 -21.15 44.06
CA LEU A 277 25.54 -20.60 42.70
C LEU A 277 24.35 -19.68 42.40
N LEU A 278 24.65 -18.59 41.67
CA LEU A 278 23.65 -17.70 41.08
C LEU A 278 23.11 -18.29 39.76
N LYS A 279 21.98 -17.75 39.26
CA LYS A 279 21.32 -18.29 38.05
C LYS A 279 22.26 -18.35 36.84
N HIS A 280 23.00 -17.28 36.55
CA HIS A 280 23.91 -17.24 35.40
C HIS A 280 25.03 -18.28 35.54
N ALA A 281 25.62 -18.42 36.74
CA ALA A 281 26.66 -19.42 37.00
C ALA A 281 26.14 -20.86 36.85
N LEU A 282 24.87 -21.12 37.21
CA LEU A 282 24.22 -22.41 36.96
C LEU A 282 24.03 -22.68 35.46
N VAL A 283 23.66 -21.66 34.67
CA VAL A 283 23.52 -21.78 33.21
C VAL A 283 24.87 -22.09 32.57
N ASP A 284 25.95 -21.40 32.97
CA ASP A 284 27.29 -21.64 32.45
C ASP A 284 27.81 -23.04 32.85
N LEU A 285 27.57 -23.47 34.09
CA LEU A 285 27.94 -24.82 34.56
C LEU A 285 27.22 -25.92 33.76
N LEU A 286 25.93 -25.75 33.49
CA LEU A 286 25.10 -26.74 32.79
C LEU A 286 25.33 -26.78 31.29
N SER A 287 25.83 -25.70 30.69
CA SER A 287 26.14 -25.61 29.26
C SER A 287 27.57 -26.03 28.92
N SER A 288 28.50 -26.01 29.89
CA SER A 288 29.92 -26.34 29.66
C SER A 288 30.27 -27.81 29.93
N ASN A 289 29.43 -28.53 30.69
CA ASN A 289 29.62 -29.95 30.95
C ASN A 289 28.93 -30.77 29.85
N GLN A 290 29.69 -31.13 28.81
CA GLN A 290 29.35 -32.17 27.83
C GLN A 290 29.81 -33.54 28.32
#